data_AF-A0A7V4A1V8-F1
#
_entry.id   AF-A0A7V4A1V8-F1
#
_cell.length_a   1.000
_cell.length_b   1.000
_cell.length_c   1.000
_cell.angle_alpha   90.00
_cell.angle_beta   90.00
_cell.angle_gamma   90.00
#
_symmetry.space_group_name_H-M   'P 1'
#
loop_
_entity.id
_entity.type
_entity.pdbx_description
1 polymer ?
#
loop_
_entity_poly.entity_id
_entity_poly.type
_entity_poly.pdbx_seq_one_letter_code
_entity_poly.pdbx_strand_id
1 'polypeptide(L)'
;MKTKTLPKRLEAVEAFLSRLEKAKALLREGRVEPLGGSLYLVQGSRPYLVDLEEASCTCPDWGRGHACKHLMAAYLHEKEKKPKEKRVEVRV
;
A
#
# COMPACT_ATOMS: atom_id res chain seq x y z
N MET A 1 5.97 32.32 -13.59
CA MET A 1 5.18 31.79 -12.46
C MET A 1 6.15 31.18 -11.47
N LYS A 2 6.27 31.70 -10.24
CA LYS A 2 7.19 31.13 -9.24
C LYS A 2 6.57 29.85 -8.68
N THR A 3 7.16 28.70 -8.99
CA THR A 3 6.83 27.43 -8.34
C THR A 3 7.21 27.55 -6.88
N LYS A 4 6.22 27.72 -5.99
CA LYS A 4 6.48 27.71 -4.54
C LYS A 4 6.81 26.27 -4.14
N THR A 5 8.04 26.03 -3.70
CA THR A 5 8.45 24.75 -3.12
C THR A 5 7.65 24.50 -1.84
N LEU A 6 7.11 23.28 -1.69
CA LEU A 6 6.36 22.91 -0.50
C LEU A 6 7.31 22.77 0.71
N PRO A 7 6.83 23.01 1.93
CA PRO A 7 7.54 22.60 3.14
C PRO A 7 7.88 21.09 3.07
N LYS A 8 9.11 20.71 3.42
CA LYS A 8 9.63 19.32 3.37
C LYS A 8 8.69 18.26 3.95
N ARG A 9 7.94 18.60 5.01
CA ARG A 9 6.92 17.69 5.60
C ARG A 9 5.75 17.44 4.65
N LEU A 10 5.27 18.46 3.95
CA LEU A 10 4.18 18.33 2.98
C LEU A 10 4.63 17.56 1.74
N GLU A 11 5.90 17.71 1.32
CA GLU A 11 6.46 16.89 0.24
C GLU A 11 6.46 15.39 0.58
N ALA A 12 6.82 15.03 1.82
CA ALA A 12 6.79 13.64 2.27
C ALA A 12 5.36 13.08 2.32
N VAL A 13 4.38 13.91 2.75
CA VAL A 13 2.96 13.56 2.73
C VAL A 13 2.48 13.32 1.31
N GLU A 14 2.79 14.21 0.37
CA GLU A 14 2.41 14.09 -1.04
C GLU A 14 3.01 12.83 -1.68
N ALA A 15 4.29 12.55 -1.41
CA ALA A 15 4.95 11.34 -1.87
C ALA A 15 4.25 10.07 -1.34
N PHE A 16 3.86 10.05 -0.05
CA PHE A 16 3.12 8.94 0.54
C PHE A 16 1.73 8.78 -0.11
N LEU A 17 0.97 9.87 -0.27
CA LEU A 17 -0.36 9.84 -0.89
C LEU A 17 -0.30 9.31 -2.33
N SER A 18 0.69 9.72 -3.12
CA SER A 18 0.91 9.19 -4.47
C SER A 18 1.15 7.68 -4.48
N ARG A 19 1.84 7.14 -3.47
CA ARG A 19 2.06 5.68 -3.33
C ARG A 19 0.79 4.96 -2.92
N LEU A 20 0.00 5.55 -2.03
CA LEU A 20 -1.29 5.01 -1.63
C LEU A 20 -2.28 4.97 -2.81
N GLU A 21 -2.34 6.00 -3.63
CA GLU A 21 -3.18 6.02 -4.84
C GLU A 21 -2.80 4.91 -5.81
N LYS A 22 -1.50 4.70 -6.05
CA LYS A 22 -1.01 3.59 -6.87
C LYS A 22 -1.35 2.23 -6.26
N ALA A 23 -1.31 2.08 -4.94
CA ALA A 23 -1.73 0.85 -4.26
C ALA A 23 -3.22 0.56 -4.49
N LYS A 24 -4.08 1.58 -4.36
CA LYS A 24 -5.52 1.46 -4.65
C LYS A 24 -5.80 1.12 -6.12
N ALA A 25 -5.00 1.65 -7.06
CA ALA A 25 -5.11 1.29 -8.47
C ALA A 25 -4.84 -0.21 -8.70
N LEU A 26 -3.77 -0.75 -8.10
CA LEU A 26 -3.46 -2.18 -8.18
C LEU A 26 -4.63 -3.06 -7.71
N LEU A 27 -5.34 -2.66 -6.65
CA LEU A 27 -6.52 -3.37 -6.19
C LEU A 27 -7.68 -3.33 -7.15
N ARG A 28 -8.06 -2.13 -7.62
CA ARG A 28 -9.16 -1.96 -8.55
C ARG A 28 -8.94 -2.70 -9.87
N GLU A 29 -7.68 -2.84 -10.26
CA GLU A 29 -7.27 -3.58 -11.46
C GLU A 29 -7.15 -5.10 -11.23
N GLY A 30 -7.45 -5.61 -10.03
CA GLY A 30 -7.38 -7.04 -9.74
C GLY A 30 -5.95 -7.60 -9.72
N ARG A 31 -4.94 -6.76 -9.49
CA ARG A 31 -3.52 -7.14 -9.54
C ARG A 31 -2.97 -7.71 -8.23
N VAL A 32 -3.82 -8.07 -7.29
CA VAL A 32 -3.45 -8.59 -5.97
C VAL A 32 -4.06 -9.97 -5.81
N GLU A 33 -3.21 -11.00 -5.81
CA GLU A 33 -3.62 -12.39 -5.72
C GLU A 33 -3.17 -12.97 -4.37
N PRO A 34 -4.10 -13.51 -3.55
CA PRO A 34 -3.74 -14.18 -2.30
C PRO A 34 -3.12 -15.55 -2.61
N LEU A 35 -1.99 -15.87 -1.96
CA LEU A 35 -1.36 -17.20 -2.08
C LEU A 35 -1.68 -18.13 -0.89
N GLY A 36 -2.28 -17.59 0.17
CA GLY A 36 -2.58 -18.29 1.42
C GLY A 36 -1.78 -17.72 2.60
N GLY A 37 -2.32 -17.87 3.81
CA GLY A 37 -1.71 -17.28 5.02
C GLY A 37 -1.59 -15.75 4.89
N SER A 38 -0.38 -15.23 5.15
CA SER A 38 -0.02 -13.81 5.02
C SER A 38 0.55 -13.42 3.64
N LEU A 39 0.62 -14.36 2.69
CA LEU A 39 1.33 -14.19 1.42
C LEU A 39 0.42 -13.72 0.28
N TYR A 40 0.91 -12.76 -0.49
CA TYR A 40 0.25 -12.23 -1.68
C TYR A 40 1.24 -12.08 -2.84
N LEU A 41 0.76 -12.36 -4.04
CA LEU A 41 1.43 -12.03 -5.29
C LEU A 41 0.82 -10.75 -5.86
N VAL A 42 1.64 -9.71 -6.05
CA VAL A 42 1.17 -8.43 -6.60
C VAL A 42 1.82 -8.16 -7.96
N GLN A 43 1.00 -7.94 -8.99
CA GLN A 43 1.45 -7.70 -10.36
C GLN A 43 1.92 -6.25 -10.54
N GLY A 44 3.24 -6.06 -10.60
CA GLY A 44 3.89 -4.78 -10.92
C GLY A 44 4.52 -4.77 -12.32
N SER A 45 5.75 -4.27 -12.43
CA SER A 45 6.59 -4.47 -13.64
C SER A 45 6.98 -5.94 -13.84
N ARG A 46 6.97 -6.70 -12.74
CA ARG A 46 7.02 -8.15 -12.64
C ARG A 46 6.19 -8.54 -11.40
N PRO A 47 5.87 -9.83 -11.20
CA PRO A 47 5.24 -10.27 -9.96
C PRO A 47 6.17 -10.02 -8.77
N TYR A 48 5.62 -9.48 -7.68
CA TYR A 48 6.32 -9.31 -6.41
C TYR A 48 5.61 -10.07 -5.31
N LEU A 49 6.39 -10.80 -4.50
CA LEU A 49 5.90 -11.47 -3.31
C LEU A 49 5.81 -10.46 -2.18
N VAL A 50 4.68 -10.48 -1.48
CA VAL A 50 4.39 -9.66 -0.30
C VAL A 50 4.05 -10.59 0.85
N ASP A 51 4.62 -10.31 2.01
CA ASP A 51 4.28 -10.99 3.27
C ASP A 51 3.77 -9.94 4.25
N LEU A 52 2.50 -10.07 4.65
CA LEU A 52 1.87 -9.16 5.60
C LEU A 52 2.30 -9.42 7.06
N GLU A 53 2.77 -10.62 7.39
CA GLU A 53 3.26 -10.96 8.73
C GLU A 53 4.62 -10.32 8.96
N GLU A 54 5.54 -10.47 8.01
CA GLU A 54 6.88 -9.87 8.04
C GLU A 54 6.91 -8.40 7.56
N ALA A 55 5.75 -7.83 7.22
CA ALA A 55 5.60 -6.50 6.62
C ALA A 55 6.60 -6.25 5.46
N SER A 56 6.80 -7.27 4.61
CA SER A 56 7.88 -7.31 3.64
C SER A 56 7.38 -7.38 2.20
N CYS A 57 8.23 -6.94 1.26
CA CYS A 57 7.95 -7.05 -0.17
C CYS A 57 9.24 -7.20 -0.97
N THR A 58 9.26 -8.10 -1.96
CA THR A 58 10.45 -8.33 -2.80
C THR A 58 10.70 -7.26 -3.87
N CYS A 59 9.94 -6.15 -3.86
CA CYS A 59 10.12 -5.08 -4.82
C CYS A 59 11.29 -4.14 -4.46
N PRO A 60 11.94 -3.51 -5.45
CA PRO A 60 13.05 -2.60 -5.20
C PRO A 60 12.71 -1.38 -4.34
N ASP A 61 11.47 -0.88 -4.40
CA ASP A 61 11.03 0.26 -3.58
C ASP A 61 11.09 -0.08 -2.08
N TRP A 62 10.67 -1.30 -1.70
CA TRP A 62 10.74 -1.76 -0.32
C TRP A 62 12.17 -1.97 0.15
N GLY A 63 13.03 -2.57 -0.69
CA GLY A 63 14.45 -2.77 -0.38
C GLY A 63 15.23 -1.47 -0.19
N ARG A 64 14.71 -0.34 -0.69
CA ARG A 64 15.26 1.01 -0.45
C ARG A 64 14.69 1.72 0.78
N GLY A 65 13.80 1.08 1.54
CA GLY A 65 13.15 1.66 2.71
C GLY A 65 12.04 2.67 2.36
N HIS A 66 11.52 2.65 1.12
CA HIS A 66 10.40 3.52 0.74
C HIS A 66 9.05 2.89 1.05
N ALA A 67 8.03 3.74 1.15
CA ALA A 67 6.64 3.35 1.22
C ALA A 67 6.25 2.50 -0.02
N CYS A 68 6.12 1.18 0.19
CA CYS A 68 5.88 0.21 -0.87
C CYS A 68 4.39 0.12 -1.21
N LYS A 69 4.03 0.51 -2.45
CA LYS A 69 2.65 0.40 -2.96
C LYS A 69 2.12 -1.04 -3.00
N HIS A 70 2.98 -2.06 -3.16
CA HIS A 70 2.54 -3.45 -3.22
C HIS A 70 2.15 -3.99 -1.83
N LEU A 71 2.96 -3.66 -0.80
CA LEU A 71 2.64 -3.97 0.59
C LEU A 71 1.33 -3.30 1.01
N MET A 72 1.17 -2.02 0.66
CA MET A 72 -0.09 -1.30 0.88
C MET A 72 -1.27 -1.94 0.16
N ALA A 73 -1.10 -2.38 -1.08
CA ALA A 73 -2.17 -3.01 -1.85
C ALA A 73 -2.61 -4.33 -1.20
N ALA A 74 -1.66 -5.21 -0.83
CA ALA A 74 -1.96 -6.45 -0.12
C ALA A 74 -2.67 -6.19 1.22
N TYR A 75 -2.20 -5.20 1.99
CA TYR A 75 -2.83 -4.83 3.27
C TYR A 75 -4.28 -4.34 3.08
N LEU A 76 -4.52 -3.50 2.07
CA LEU A 76 -5.86 -3.02 1.76
C LEU A 76 -6.78 -4.16 1.30
N HIS A 77 -6.28 -5.08 0.46
CA HIS A 77 -7.01 -6.28 0.06
C HIS A 77 -7.43 -7.12 1.27
N GLU A 78 -6.51 -7.33 2.20
CA GLU A 78 -6.77 -8.10 3.43
C GLU A 78 -7.82 -7.43 4.32
N LYS A 79 -7.80 -6.09 4.39
CA LYS A 79 -8.82 -5.32 5.11
C LYS A 79 -10.19 -5.33 4.45
N GLU A 80 -10.26 -5.45 3.13
CA GLU A 80 -11.54 -5.59 2.41
C GLU A 80 -12.15 -6.99 2.60
N LYS A 81 -11.31 -8.02 2.76
CA LYS A 81 -11.74 -9.40 3.05
C LYS A 81 -12.25 -9.62 4.47
N LYS A 82 -11.59 -9.00 5.46
CA LYS A 82 -12.05 -9.10 6.85
C LYS A 82 -13.40 -8.37 6.97
N PRO A 83 -14.50 -9.04 7.37
CA PRO A 83 -15.76 -8.35 7.64
C PRO A 83 -15.47 -7.22 8.63
N LYS A 84 -16.08 -6.04 8.41
CA LYS A 84 -15.89 -4.85 9.25
C LYS A 84 -16.32 -5.16 10.68
N GLU A 85 -15.41 -5.69 11.50
CA GLU A 85 -15.60 -5.67 12.95
C GLU A 85 -15.70 -4.21 13.38
N LYS A 86 -16.74 -3.97 14.19
CA LYS A 86 -17.42 -2.70 14.41
C LYS A 86 -16.45 -1.52 14.55
N ARG A 87 -16.69 -0.46 13.78
CA ARG A 87 -16.15 0.88 14.08
C ARG A 87 -16.53 1.20 15.53
N VAL A 88 -15.54 1.40 16.39
CA VAL A 88 -15.76 1.98 17.71
C VAL A 88 -16.31 3.38 17.48
N GLU A 89 -17.59 3.59 17.81
CA GLU A 89 -18.17 4.92 17.89
C GLU A 89 -17.45 5.67 19.01
N VAL A 90 -16.55 6.59 18.63
CA VAL A 90 -16.08 7.60 19.56
C VAL A 90 -17.22 8.60 19.69
N ARG A 91 -17.96 8.48 20.79
CA ARG A 91 -18.90 9.53 21.22
C ARG A 91 -18.04 10.65 21.82
N VAL A 92 -18.06 11.80 21.17
CA VAL A 92 -17.56 13.09 21.69
C VAL A 92 -18.59 13.74 22.59
#